data_AF-A0A146M310-F1
#
_entry.id   AF-A0A146M310-F1
#
_cell.length_a   1.000
_cell.length_b   1.000
_cell.length_c   1.000
_cell.angle_alpha   90.00
_cell.angle_beta   90.00
_cell.angle_gamma   90.00
#
_symmetry.space_group_name_H-M   'P 1'
#
loop_
_entity.id
_entity.type
_entity.pdbx_description
1 polymer ?
#
loop_
_entity_poly.entity_id
_entity_poly.type
_entity_poly.pdbx_seq_one_letter_code
_entity_poly.pdbx_strand_id
1 'polypeptide(L)'
;MLETESKGPKYFNDELFKEGNEACGMYAKTCIVDEDTEDLCHEVVKNFKCDIPNCDLMFDNLLKYELHYNSCHRFSCSQCRKHLPSPHLLDLHLSETHDSFFKVQSERKSMYRCFVESCQIMSSNPGERKKHCIEAHKFPHDFHFESKKKKSMTSKKKKPQPKQESNSSMSVDPTPLPSSANEKTLPA
;
A
#
# COMPACT_ATOMS: atom_id res chain seq x y z
N MET A 1 -38.23 -31.81 10.27
CA MET A 1 -39.14 -30.65 10.21
C MET A 1 -39.95 -30.67 11.49
N LEU A 2 -39.47 -29.96 12.51
CA LEU A 2 -40.23 -29.74 13.75
C LEU A 2 -40.89 -28.37 13.56
N GLU A 3 -42.14 -28.37 13.14
CA GLU A 3 -42.94 -27.16 12.94
C GLU A 3 -43.34 -26.64 14.33
N THR A 4 -42.54 -25.74 14.90
CA THR A 4 -42.89 -25.08 16.16
C THR A 4 -43.78 -23.88 15.85
N GLU A 5 -45.07 -23.99 16.15
CA GLU A 5 -46.03 -22.89 16.09
C GLU A 5 -45.67 -21.82 17.14
N SER A 6 -44.80 -20.87 16.78
CA SER A 6 -44.51 -19.71 17.63
C SER A 6 -45.55 -18.61 17.38
N LYS A 7 -46.24 -18.20 18.44
CA LYS A 7 -47.17 -17.06 18.41
C LYS A 7 -46.32 -15.78 18.28
N GLY A 8 -46.18 -15.26 17.07
CA GLY A 8 -45.50 -14.00 16.79
C GLY A 8 -46.00 -12.85 17.69
N PRO A 9 -45.18 -11.80 17.89
CA PRO A 9 -45.46 -10.76 18.88
C PRO A 9 -46.82 -10.13 18.64
N LYS A 10 -47.72 -10.34 19.60
CA LYS A 10 -49.02 -9.68 19.68
C LYS A 10 -48.73 -8.18 19.68
N TYR A 11 -49.09 -7.46 18.63
CA TYR A 11 -49.01 -6.00 18.72
C TYR A 11 -49.97 -5.52 19.81
N PHE A 12 -49.39 -4.68 20.66
CA PHE A 12 -49.96 -3.79 21.67
C PHE A 12 -51.27 -4.30 22.29
N ASN A 13 -51.19 -4.89 23.47
CA ASN A 13 -52.34 -5.05 24.36
C ASN A 13 -52.77 -3.65 24.85
N ASP A 14 -53.27 -2.81 23.94
CA ASP A 14 -53.92 -1.57 24.32
C ASP A 14 -55.29 -1.91 24.89
N GLU A 15 -55.60 -1.39 26.07
CA GLU A 15 -56.96 -1.45 26.62
C GLU A 15 -57.97 -0.80 25.67
N LEU A 16 -57.55 0.20 24.90
CA LEU A 16 -58.40 0.96 23.99
C LEU A 16 -59.04 0.12 22.88
N PHE A 17 -58.38 -0.93 22.41
CA PHE A 17 -58.83 -1.72 21.25
C PHE A 17 -59.34 -3.12 21.62
N LYS A 18 -59.47 -3.42 22.91
CA LYS A 18 -59.85 -4.76 23.40
C LYS A 18 -61.26 -5.18 22.96
N GLU A 19 -62.23 -4.29 23.10
CA GLU A 19 -63.63 -4.53 22.71
C GLU A 19 -63.77 -4.73 21.19
N GLY A 20 -63.05 -3.93 20.39
CA GLY A 20 -63.03 -4.06 18.93
C GLY A 20 -62.37 -5.36 18.45
N ASN A 21 -61.31 -5.81 19.13
CA ASN A 21 -60.64 -7.06 18.82
C ASN A 21 -61.53 -8.28 19.13
N GLU A 22 -62.29 -8.25 20.22
CA GLU A 22 -63.25 -9.29 20.59
C GLU A 22 -64.47 -9.30 19.64
N ALA A 23 -65.00 -8.12 19.28
CA ALA A 23 -66.16 -7.99 18.41
C ALA A 23 -65.89 -8.40 16.95
N CYS A 24 -64.71 -8.04 16.41
CA CYS A 24 -64.39 -8.25 15.00
C CYS A 24 -63.80 -9.66 14.73
N GLY A 25 -63.55 -10.46 15.77
CA GLY A 25 -62.95 -11.79 15.64
C GLY A 25 -61.67 -11.77 14.82
N MET A 26 -60.86 -10.70 14.97
CA MET A 26 -59.72 -10.44 14.10
C MET A 26 -58.78 -11.66 14.12
N TYR A 27 -58.72 -12.33 12.97
CA TYR A 27 -57.96 -13.56 12.79
C TYR A 27 -56.52 -13.31 13.23
N ALA A 28 -56.07 -14.03 14.25
CA ALA A 28 -54.66 -14.15 14.57
C ALA A 28 -53.99 -14.70 13.31
N LYS A 29 -53.29 -13.84 12.56
CA LYS A 29 -52.52 -14.29 11.41
C LYS A 29 -51.42 -15.18 11.96
N THR A 30 -51.61 -16.49 11.88
CA THR A 30 -50.55 -17.47 12.06
C THR A 30 -49.58 -17.25 10.91
N CYS A 31 -48.54 -16.46 11.15
CA CYS A 31 -47.41 -16.39 10.25
C CYS A 31 -46.57 -17.65 10.49
N ILE A 32 -46.24 -18.35 9.41
CA ILE A 32 -45.12 -19.28 9.43
C ILE A 32 -43.90 -18.37 9.58
N VAL A 33 -43.33 -18.33 10.79
CA VAL A 33 -42.03 -17.73 10.99
C VAL A 33 -41.06 -18.85 10.71
N ASP A 34 -40.41 -18.80 9.55
CA ASP A 34 -39.16 -19.52 9.38
C ASP A 34 -38.19 -18.84 10.35
N GLU A 35 -38.05 -19.41 11.55
CA GLU A 35 -36.89 -19.16 12.40
C GLU A 35 -35.70 -19.72 11.64
N ASP A 36 -35.22 -18.95 10.68
CA ASP A 36 -33.92 -19.20 10.09
C ASP A 36 -32.94 -19.01 11.24
N THR A 37 -32.55 -20.11 11.87
CA THR A 37 -31.28 -20.20 12.56
C THR A 37 -30.24 -19.98 11.47
N GLU A 38 -30.04 -18.71 11.10
CA GLU A 38 -28.94 -18.29 10.25
C GLU A 38 -27.66 -18.50 11.07
N ASP A 39 -27.29 -19.77 11.20
CA ASP A 39 -25.93 -20.18 11.49
C ASP A 39 -25.12 -19.49 10.40
N LEU A 40 -24.42 -18.41 10.78
CA LEU A 40 -23.54 -17.66 9.90
C LEU A 40 -22.73 -18.70 9.12
N CYS A 41 -23.07 -18.90 7.85
CA CYS A 41 -22.54 -20.02 7.05
C CYS A 41 -21.04 -19.86 6.75
N HIS A 42 -20.40 -18.86 7.35
CA HIS A 42 -19.02 -18.50 7.19
C HIS A 42 -18.38 -18.38 8.56
N GLU A 43 -17.32 -19.15 8.77
CA GLU A 43 -16.43 -18.96 9.91
C GLU A 43 -15.98 -17.51 9.95
N VAL A 44 -16.08 -16.87 11.12
CA VAL A 44 -15.58 -15.51 11.32
C VAL A 44 -14.05 -15.54 11.20
N VAL A 45 -13.55 -15.24 10.00
CA VAL A 45 -12.12 -15.20 9.71
C VAL A 45 -11.51 -14.02 10.47
N LYS A 46 -10.88 -14.32 11.62
CA LYS A 46 -10.29 -13.30 12.51
C LYS A 46 -9.15 -12.55 11.87
N ASN A 47 -8.37 -13.18 10.99
CA ASN A 47 -7.28 -12.55 10.25
C ASN A 47 -7.07 -13.25 8.89
N PHE A 48 -6.85 -12.47 7.83
CA PHE A 48 -6.56 -12.96 6.48
C PHE A 48 -5.44 -12.15 5.82
N LYS A 49 -4.78 -12.72 4.80
CA LYS A 49 -3.65 -12.09 4.10
C LYS A 49 -4.10 -11.38 2.83
N CYS A 50 -3.27 -10.47 2.31
CA CYS A 50 -3.44 -9.95 0.96
C CYS A 50 -3.19 -11.05 -0.09
N ASP A 51 -4.07 -11.13 -1.09
CA ASP A 51 -3.96 -12.13 -2.17
C ASP A 51 -2.96 -11.75 -3.28
N ILE A 52 -2.38 -10.55 -3.21
CA ILE A 52 -1.50 -10.03 -4.26
C ILE A 52 -0.07 -10.57 -4.10
N PRO A 53 0.53 -11.12 -5.17
CA PRO A 53 1.90 -11.61 -5.10
C PRO A 53 2.87 -10.50 -4.71
N ASN A 54 3.73 -10.77 -3.72
CA ASN A 54 4.65 -9.82 -3.07
C ASN A 54 3.99 -8.86 -2.06
N CYS A 55 2.78 -9.14 -1.57
CA CYS A 55 2.20 -8.45 -0.42
C CYS A 55 1.96 -9.43 0.74
N ASP A 56 2.71 -9.27 1.83
CA ASP A 56 2.62 -10.15 3.01
C ASP A 56 1.85 -9.50 4.17
N LEU A 57 0.97 -8.53 3.88
CA LEU A 57 0.19 -7.85 4.90
C LEU A 57 -1.01 -8.70 5.34
N MET A 58 -1.21 -8.75 6.66
CA MET A 58 -2.32 -9.43 7.32
C MET A 58 -3.32 -8.39 7.82
N PHE A 59 -4.60 -8.71 7.70
CA PHE A 59 -5.72 -7.84 8.07
C PHE A 59 -6.70 -8.60 8.96
N ASP A 60 -7.25 -7.89 9.93
CA ASP A 60 -8.28 -8.32 10.88
C ASP A 60 -9.69 -7.85 10.47
N ASN A 61 -9.79 -6.94 9.50
CA ASN A 61 -11.03 -6.34 9.04
C ASN A 61 -10.99 -6.10 7.53
N LEU A 62 -12.13 -6.35 6.85
CA LEU A 62 -12.31 -6.12 5.41
C LEU A 62 -12.02 -4.68 5.02
N LEU A 63 -12.50 -3.71 5.80
CA LEU A 63 -12.28 -2.29 5.50
C LEU A 63 -10.79 -1.92 5.45
N LYS A 64 -9.96 -2.52 6.32
CA LYS A 64 -8.51 -2.26 6.32
C LYS A 64 -7.85 -2.87 5.08
N TYR A 65 -8.30 -4.05 4.67
CA TYR A 65 -7.85 -4.67 3.42
C TYR A 65 -8.23 -3.83 2.20
N GLU A 66 -9.47 -3.34 2.10
CA GLU A 66 -9.91 -2.50 0.98
C GLU A 66 -9.11 -1.20 0.88
N LEU A 67 -8.87 -0.54 2.01
CA LEU A 67 -8.05 0.68 2.05
C LEU A 67 -6.60 0.40 1.63
N HIS A 68 -6.04 -0.73 2.08
CA HIS A 68 -4.73 -1.18 1.64
C HIS A 68 -4.69 -1.47 0.14
N TYR A 69 -5.67 -2.21 -0.38
CA TYR A 69 -5.77 -2.52 -1.81
C TYR A 69 -5.87 -1.22 -2.64
N ASN A 70 -6.70 -0.28 -2.21
CA ASN A 70 -6.91 0.99 -2.90
C ASN A 70 -5.64 1.87 -2.91
N SER A 71 -4.84 1.83 -1.85
CA SER A 71 -3.63 2.67 -1.75
C SER A 71 -2.38 2.01 -2.35
N CYS A 72 -2.28 0.69 -2.30
CA CYS A 72 -1.04 -0.03 -2.65
C CYS A 72 -1.13 -0.83 -3.94
N HIS A 73 -2.32 -1.24 -4.38
CA HIS A 73 -2.48 -2.24 -5.43
C HIS A 73 -3.35 -1.79 -6.59
N ARG A 74 -4.20 -0.79 -6.37
CA ARG A 74 -5.19 -0.28 -7.32
C ARG A 74 -4.63 0.13 -8.69
N PHE A 75 -3.43 0.70 -8.70
CA PHE A 75 -2.75 1.14 -9.93
C PHE A 75 -1.57 0.23 -10.20
N SER A 76 -1.83 -0.87 -10.92
CA SER A 76 -0.83 -1.85 -11.30
C SER A 76 -0.55 -1.80 -12.80
N CYS A 77 0.73 -1.82 -13.17
CA CYS A 77 1.11 -1.93 -14.58
C CYS A 77 0.91 -3.36 -15.06
N SER A 78 0.19 -3.54 -16.17
CA SER A 78 -0.06 -4.87 -16.76
C SER A 78 1.22 -5.53 -17.28
N GLN A 79 2.18 -4.74 -17.75
CA GLN A 79 3.41 -5.24 -18.39
C GLN A 79 4.47 -5.66 -17.36
N CYS A 80 4.79 -4.81 -16.39
CA CYS A 80 5.85 -5.10 -15.41
C CYS A 80 5.33 -5.47 -14.02
N ARG A 81 4.00 -5.49 -13.82
CA ARG A 81 3.34 -5.79 -12.52
C ARG A 81 3.82 -4.91 -11.36
N LYS A 82 4.41 -3.74 -11.64
CA LYS A 82 4.73 -2.73 -10.62
C LYS A 82 3.45 -2.05 -10.18
N HIS A 83 3.32 -1.85 -8.87
CA HIS A 83 2.25 -1.05 -8.29
C HIS A 83 2.71 0.38 -8.01
N LEU A 84 1.84 1.32 -8.29
CA LEU A 84 2.08 2.75 -8.12
C LEU A 84 0.99 3.36 -7.23
N PRO A 85 1.31 4.39 -6.42
CA PRO A 85 0.38 4.90 -5.41
C PRO A 85 -0.67 5.87 -5.97
N SER A 86 -0.52 6.34 -7.21
CA SER A 86 -1.42 7.31 -7.85
C SER A 86 -1.61 6.95 -9.33
N PRO A 87 -2.80 7.23 -9.91
CA PRO A 87 -3.05 7.00 -11.34
C PRO A 87 -2.11 7.82 -12.22
N HIS A 88 -1.82 9.06 -11.85
CA HIS A 88 -0.89 9.93 -12.59
C HIS A 88 0.53 9.35 -12.65
N LEU A 89 0.98 8.71 -11.56
CA LEU A 89 2.28 8.02 -11.55
C LEU A 89 2.26 6.76 -12.42
N LEU A 90 1.12 6.06 -12.51
CA LEU A 90 0.95 4.93 -13.41
C LEU A 90 1.07 5.36 -14.87
N ASP A 91 0.39 6.44 -15.26
CA ASP A 91 0.47 6.96 -16.62
C ASP A 91 1.90 7.39 -16.98
N LEU A 92 2.57 8.10 -16.06
CA LEU A 92 3.95 8.50 -16.22
C LEU A 92 4.89 7.29 -16.39
N HIS A 93 4.67 6.23 -15.60
CA HIS A 93 5.42 5.00 -15.72
C HIS A 93 5.17 4.30 -17.06
N LEU A 94 3.92 4.24 -17.54
CA LEU A 94 3.59 3.68 -18.83
C LEU A 94 4.29 4.44 -19.96
N SER A 95 4.24 5.78 -19.94
CA SER A 95 4.93 6.60 -20.94
C SER A 95 6.45 6.50 -20.83
N GLU A 96 7.04 6.53 -19.63
CA GLU A 96 8.51 6.59 -19.51
C GLU A 96 9.18 5.22 -19.64
N THR A 97 8.50 4.15 -19.24
CA THR A 97 9.09 2.81 -19.18
C THR A 97 8.63 1.90 -20.31
N HIS A 98 7.37 2.03 -20.75
CA HIS A 98 6.78 1.08 -21.70
C HIS A 98 6.54 1.67 -23.09
N ASP A 99 6.56 2.99 -23.26
CA ASP A 99 6.50 3.61 -24.58
C ASP A 99 7.90 3.67 -25.22
N SER A 100 8.09 2.86 -26.27
CA SER A 100 9.34 2.78 -27.03
C SER A 100 9.67 4.09 -27.77
N PHE A 101 8.68 4.93 -28.06
CA PHE A 101 8.87 6.22 -28.73
C PHE A 101 9.26 7.33 -27.77
N PHE A 102 9.04 7.15 -26.47
CA PHE A 102 9.24 8.19 -25.47
C PHE A 102 10.66 8.74 -25.48
N LYS A 103 11.66 7.86 -25.57
CA LYS A 103 13.07 8.26 -25.58
C LYS A 103 13.39 9.19 -26.77
N VAL A 104 12.97 8.80 -27.97
CA VAL A 104 13.18 9.59 -29.20
C VAL A 104 12.43 10.92 -29.15
N GLN A 105 11.22 10.91 -28.59
CA GLN A 105 10.41 12.12 -28.49
C GLN A 105 10.98 13.10 -27.45
N SER A 106 11.52 12.58 -26.34
CA SER A 106 12.14 13.37 -25.28
C SER A 106 13.40 14.14 -25.70
N GLU A 107 14.08 13.68 -26.76
CA GLU A 107 15.23 14.39 -27.33
C GLU A 107 14.82 15.64 -28.11
N ARG A 108 13.59 15.66 -28.64
CA ARG A 108 13.09 16.75 -29.50
C ARG A 108 12.14 17.69 -28.77
N LYS A 109 11.46 17.22 -27.73
CA LYS A 109 10.44 17.95 -26.98
C LYS A 109 10.50 17.60 -25.50
N SER A 110 10.06 18.53 -24.64
CA SER A 110 9.94 18.29 -23.20
C SER A 110 8.79 17.30 -22.91
N MET A 111 9.13 16.04 -22.65
CA MET A 111 8.16 14.97 -22.44
C MET A 111 7.97 14.57 -20.96
N TYR A 112 8.89 14.97 -20.07
CA TYR A 112 8.85 14.55 -18.67
C TYR A 112 7.85 15.39 -17.89
N ARG A 113 6.66 14.86 -17.64
CA ARG A 113 5.65 15.52 -16.79
C ARG A 113 6.08 15.52 -15.32
N CYS A 114 5.70 16.56 -14.59
CA CYS A 114 5.87 16.63 -13.13
C CYS A 114 5.17 15.44 -12.43
N PHE A 115 5.68 15.00 -11.28
CA PHE A 115 5.07 13.93 -10.49
C PHE A 115 3.77 14.33 -9.78
N VAL A 116 3.49 15.64 -9.68
CA VAL A 116 2.29 16.17 -9.04
C VAL A 116 1.20 16.35 -10.11
N GLU A 117 0.06 15.70 -9.93
CA GLU A 117 -1.06 15.72 -10.89
C GLU A 117 -1.61 17.13 -11.15
N SER A 118 -1.62 17.99 -10.11
CA SER A 118 -2.02 19.39 -10.25
C SER A 118 -0.98 20.28 -10.95
N CYS A 119 0.20 19.75 -11.28
CA CYS A 119 1.27 20.49 -11.93
C CYS A 119 1.41 20.08 -13.40
N GLN A 120 1.26 21.05 -14.30
CA GLN A 120 1.28 20.84 -15.76
C GLN A 120 2.64 21.13 -16.40
N ILE A 121 3.68 21.36 -15.58
CA ILE A 121 5.03 21.63 -16.07
C ILE A 121 5.64 20.37 -16.64
N MET A 122 6.23 20.51 -17.83
CA MET A 122 6.97 19.46 -18.53
C MET A 122 8.44 19.86 -18.62
N SER A 123 9.32 18.92 -18.33
CA SER A 123 10.78 19.10 -18.37
C SER A 123 11.40 18.34 -19.54
N SER A 124 12.59 18.77 -19.98
CA SER A 124 13.33 18.09 -21.04
C SER A 124 14.12 16.90 -20.50
N ASN A 125 14.59 16.98 -19.25
CA ASN A 125 15.37 15.93 -18.62
C ASN A 125 14.75 15.46 -17.29
N PRO A 126 14.97 14.19 -16.90
CA PRO A 126 14.55 13.70 -15.58
C PRO A 126 15.17 14.50 -14.42
N GLY A 127 16.41 14.98 -14.60
CA GLY A 127 17.11 15.79 -13.61
C GLY A 127 16.48 17.16 -13.40
N GLU A 128 16.03 17.80 -14.48
CA GLU A 128 15.28 19.07 -14.42
C GLU A 128 13.93 18.88 -13.74
N ARG A 129 13.22 17.80 -14.07
CA ARG A 129 11.98 17.44 -13.37
C ARG A 129 12.20 17.34 -11.87
N LYS A 130 13.30 16.68 -11.44
CA LYS A 130 13.64 16.57 -10.01
C LYS A 130 13.92 17.94 -9.39
N LYS A 131 14.67 18.82 -10.08
CA LYS A 131 14.90 20.20 -9.60
C LYS A 131 13.59 20.97 -9.45
N HIS A 132 12.72 20.93 -10.46
CA HIS A 132 11.40 21.55 -10.41
C HIS A 132 10.57 21.03 -9.22
N CYS A 133 10.59 19.73 -8.97
CA CYS A 133 9.94 19.10 -7.83
C CYS A 133 10.48 19.61 -6.47
N ILE A 134 11.78 19.89 -6.38
CA ILE A 134 12.41 20.43 -5.17
C ILE A 134 12.08 21.92 -5.01
N GLU A 135 12.16 22.71 -6.08
CA GLU A 135 11.99 24.17 -6.02
C GLU A 135 10.51 24.57 -5.87
N ALA A 136 9.62 24.00 -6.69
CA ALA A 136 8.21 24.35 -6.72
C ALA A 136 7.39 23.61 -5.67
N HIS A 137 7.67 22.31 -5.45
CA HIS A 137 6.91 21.46 -4.53
C HIS A 137 7.62 21.19 -3.21
N LYS A 138 8.82 21.75 -2.99
CA LYS A 138 9.60 21.63 -1.75
C LYS A 138 9.86 20.18 -1.34
N PHE A 139 9.98 19.28 -2.31
CA PHE A 139 10.31 17.89 -2.01
C PHE A 139 11.73 17.77 -1.47
N PRO A 140 11.99 16.84 -0.53
CA PRO A 140 13.34 16.55 -0.06
C PRO A 140 14.26 16.14 -1.21
N HIS A 141 15.54 16.54 -1.15
CA HIS A 141 16.52 16.21 -2.18
C HIS A 141 16.75 14.69 -2.34
N ASP A 142 16.51 13.91 -1.27
CA ASP A 142 16.63 12.44 -1.27
C ASP A 142 15.29 11.72 -1.54
N PHE A 143 14.25 12.46 -1.95
CA PHE A 143 12.98 11.84 -2.30
C PHE A 143 13.10 11.07 -3.62
N HIS A 144 12.77 9.77 -3.56
CA HIS A 144 12.77 8.86 -4.69
C HIS A 144 11.34 8.40 -4.95
N PHE A 145 10.80 8.70 -6.13
CA PHE A 145 9.43 8.32 -6.53
C PHE A 145 9.31 6.84 -6.94
N GLU A 146 10.41 6.26 -7.43
CA GLU A 146 10.47 4.81 -7.62
C GLU A 146 10.61 4.14 -6.26
N SER A 147 9.53 3.47 -5.86
CA SER A 147 9.45 2.72 -4.62
C SER A 147 10.50 1.60 -4.62
N LYS A 148 11.69 1.89 -4.09
CA LYS A 148 12.65 0.85 -3.74
C LYS A 148 11.99 0.01 -2.66
N LYS A 149 11.85 -1.30 -2.91
CA LYS A 149 11.38 -2.26 -1.90
C LYS A 149 12.15 -1.98 -0.61
N LYS A 150 11.45 -1.53 0.45
CA LYS A 150 12.06 -1.35 1.77
C LYS A 150 12.47 -2.75 2.22
N LYS A 151 13.73 -3.12 2.02
CA LYS A 151 14.32 -4.22 2.78
C LYS A 151 14.18 -3.80 4.24
N SER A 152 13.41 -4.54 5.02
CA SER A 152 13.30 -4.32 6.46
C SER A 152 14.71 -4.15 7.01
N MET A 153 15.01 -2.96 7.54
CA MET A 153 16.25 -2.70 8.27
C MET A 153 16.23 -3.60 9.50
N THR A 154 16.77 -4.81 9.37
CA THR A 154 17.18 -5.62 10.50
C THR A 154 18.16 -4.75 11.28
N SER A 155 17.72 -4.36 12.47
CA SER A 155 18.46 -3.50 13.39
C SER A 155 19.72 -4.26 13.82
N LYS A 156 20.84 -4.02 13.12
CA LYS A 156 22.16 -4.43 13.62
C LYS A 156 22.40 -3.68 14.94
N LYS A 157 22.13 -4.36 16.06
CA LYS A 157 22.52 -3.95 17.42
C LYS A 157 24.01 -3.58 17.41
N LYS A 158 24.32 -2.29 17.52
CA LYS A 158 25.67 -1.83 17.86
C LYS A 158 25.95 -2.24 19.32
N LYS A 159 27.00 -3.04 19.53
CA LYS A 159 27.55 -3.34 20.86
C LYS A 159 28.10 -2.04 21.49
N PRO A 160 27.93 -1.81 22.80
CA PRO A 160 28.55 -0.67 23.49
C PRO A 160 30.04 -0.94 23.76
N GLN A 161 30.87 0.09 23.50
CA GLN A 161 32.28 0.15 23.89
C GLN A 161 32.41 0.66 25.34
N PRO A 162 33.37 0.16 26.14
CA PRO A 162 33.93 0.90 27.26
C PRO A 162 35.27 1.55 26.86
N LYS A 163 35.45 2.82 27.25
CA LYS A 163 36.74 3.53 27.26
C LYS A 163 37.44 3.25 28.58
N GLN A 164 38.77 3.08 28.56
CA GLN A 164 39.69 3.67 29.54
C GLN A 164 41.16 3.59 29.08
N GLU A 165 41.93 4.58 29.55
CA GLU A 165 43.21 5.11 29.06
C GLU A 165 44.44 4.43 29.70
N SER A 166 45.61 4.46 29.03
CA SER A 166 46.86 5.06 29.55
C SER A 166 48.15 4.65 28.79
N ASN A 167 48.86 5.67 28.29
CA ASN A 167 50.33 5.88 28.14
C ASN A 167 51.31 4.72 27.84
N SER A 168 52.11 4.86 26.76
CA SER A 168 53.54 5.31 26.82
C SER A 168 54.32 5.13 25.50
N SER A 169 55.10 6.17 25.18
CA SER A 169 56.50 6.18 24.70
C SER A 169 56.91 5.74 23.26
N MET A 170 57.45 6.76 22.55
CA MET A 170 58.71 6.82 21.76
C MET A 170 58.73 6.42 20.26
N SER A 171 58.98 7.44 19.42
CA SER A 171 60.02 7.60 18.35
C SER A 171 60.19 6.47 17.31
N VAL A 172 60.22 6.65 15.98
CA VAL A 172 60.91 7.62 15.10
C VAL A 172 60.35 7.54 13.65
N ASP A 173 60.48 8.63 12.87
CA ASP A 173 60.36 8.77 11.39
C ASP A 173 61.41 7.94 10.60
N PRO A 174 61.50 7.92 9.23
CA PRO A 174 60.56 8.28 8.14
C PRO A 174 60.41 7.16 7.03
N THR A 175 59.50 7.40 6.06
CA THR A 175 59.35 6.92 4.64
C THR A 175 60.45 6.04 3.98
N PRO A 176 60.16 5.18 2.96
CA PRO A 176 59.55 5.59 1.67
C PRO A 176 58.65 4.58 0.92
N LEU A 177 57.93 5.10 -0.08
CA LEU A 177 57.26 4.39 -1.19
C LEU A 177 58.26 3.55 -2.04
N PRO A 178 57.77 2.55 -2.80
CA PRO A 178 57.67 2.77 -4.24
C PRO A 178 56.46 2.13 -4.95
N SER A 179 55.92 2.94 -5.87
CA SER A 179 55.43 2.72 -7.24
C SER A 179 55.12 1.33 -7.83
N SER A 180 54.02 1.35 -8.59
CA SER A 180 53.85 0.87 -9.98
C SER A 180 53.11 -0.46 -10.26
N ALA A 181 52.03 -0.27 -11.03
CA ALA A 181 51.60 -1.01 -12.23
C ALA A 181 51.37 -2.54 -12.13
N ASN A 182 50.23 -3.03 -12.63
CA ASN A 182 49.97 -3.14 -14.06
C ASN A 182 48.55 -3.65 -14.37
N GLU A 183 48.04 -3.22 -15.53
CA GLU A 183 46.90 -3.76 -16.28
C GLU A 183 47.02 -5.27 -16.54
N LYS A 184 45.87 -5.92 -16.77
CA LYS A 184 45.70 -6.91 -17.84
C LYS A 184 44.22 -7.14 -18.17
N THR A 185 43.83 -6.58 -19.31
CA THR A 185 42.67 -6.89 -20.13
C THR A 185 42.80 -8.31 -20.72
N LEU A 186 41.72 -9.07 -20.76
CA LEU A 186 41.53 -10.25 -21.63
C LEU A 186 40.24 -10.06 -22.44
N PRO A 187 40.26 -10.37 -23.74
CA PRO A 187 39.09 -10.92 -24.39
C PRO A 187 39.41 -12.23 -25.13
N ALA A 188 38.45 -13.16 -25.09
CA ALA A 188 38.19 -14.17 -26.11
C ALA A 188 36.67 -14.38 -26.16
#